data_AF-A0A017HVR0-F1
#
_entry.id   AF-A0A017HVR0-F1
#
_cell.length_a   1.000
_cell.length_b   1.000
_cell.length_c   1.000
_cell.angle_alpha   90.00
_cell.angle_beta   90.00
_cell.angle_gamma   90.00
#
_symmetry.space_group_name_H-M   'P 1'
#
loop_
_entity.id
_entity.type
_entity.pdbx_description
1 polymer ?
#
loop_
_entity_poly.entity_id
_entity_poly.type
_entity_poly.pdbx_seq_one_letter_code
_entity_poly.pdbx_strand_id
1 'polypeptide(L)'
;MTRAAMRRMGWSPSVRLFEAAACGTPIVSDPWRGLSDLLPEDSLVVAHGTEDVLRALALPEGQALALGRAARTRVLARHTGLARARELARALRPQDLAATGT
;
A
#
# COMPACT_ATOMS: atom_id res chain seq x y z
N MET A 1 13.19 14.44 -8.51
CA MET A 1 13.33 12.99 -8.23
C MET A 1 13.42 12.75 -6.72
N THR A 2 12.29 12.53 -6.04
CA THR A 2 12.22 12.13 -4.61
C THR A 2 12.01 10.62 -4.43
N ARG A 3 11.74 9.88 -5.52
CA ARG A 3 11.32 8.47 -5.48
C ARG A 3 12.43 7.46 -5.15
N ALA A 4 13.69 7.70 -5.53
CA ALA A 4 14.74 6.70 -5.35
C ALA A 4 15.09 6.45 -3.87
N ALA A 5 15.13 7.51 -3.06
CA ALA A 5 15.38 7.39 -1.62
C ALA A 5 14.22 6.68 -0.91
N MET A 6 12.97 7.03 -1.23
CA MET A 6 11.76 6.40 -0.68
C MET A 6 11.71 4.89 -0.99
N ARG A 7 12.03 4.50 -2.24
CA ARG A 7 12.10 3.09 -2.63
C ARG A 7 13.17 2.31 -1.84
N ARG A 8 14.33 2.93 -1.56
CA ARG A 8 15.40 2.30 -0.76
C ARG A 8 15.02 2.10 0.70
N MET A 9 14.31 3.06 1.30
CA MET A 9 13.92 2.96 2.70
C MET A 9 12.86 1.86 2.91
N GLY A 10 12.00 1.61 1.92
CA GLY A 10 10.85 0.71 2.08
C GLY A 10 9.82 1.29 3.07
N TRP A 11 8.58 0.79 3.06
CA TRP A 11 7.46 1.30 3.88
C TRP A 11 7.27 2.84 3.88
N SER A 12 7.85 3.51 2.89
CA SER A 12 7.79 4.97 2.71
C SER A 12 7.10 5.27 1.38
N PRO A 13 5.82 4.88 1.21
CA PRO A 13 5.09 5.12 -0.03
C PRO A 13 4.83 6.63 -0.24
N SER A 14 4.55 7.00 -1.48
CA SER A 14 3.98 8.32 -1.76
C SER A 14 2.57 8.42 -1.16
N VAL A 15 2.22 9.58 -0.60
CA VAL A 15 0.85 9.87 -0.13
C VAL A 15 -0.20 9.60 -1.22
N ARG A 16 0.16 9.84 -2.49
CA ARG A 16 -0.72 9.58 -3.65
C ARG A 16 -1.19 8.14 -3.76
N LEU A 17 -0.43 7.17 -3.25
CA LEU A 17 -0.85 5.78 -3.24
C LEU A 17 -2.07 5.58 -2.32
N PHE A 18 -2.06 6.22 -1.15
CA PHE A 18 -3.19 6.19 -0.23
C PHE A 18 -4.39 6.98 -0.77
N GLU A 19 -4.17 8.12 -1.40
CA GLU A 19 -5.24 8.93 -2.00
C GLU A 19 -5.95 8.18 -3.13
N ALA A 20 -5.19 7.59 -4.06
CA ALA A 20 -5.75 6.79 -5.15
C ALA A 20 -6.54 5.58 -4.62
N ALA A 21 -5.96 4.86 -3.65
CA ALA A 21 -6.62 3.72 -3.03
C ALA A 21 -7.88 4.15 -2.28
N ALA A 22 -7.84 5.24 -1.52
CA ALA A 22 -9.00 5.78 -0.83
C ALA A 22 -10.11 6.15 -1.82
N CYS A 23 -9.78 6.68 -3.00
CA CYS A 23 -10.77 6.96 -4.06
C CYS A 23 -11.31 5.70 -4.76
N GLY A 24 -10.74 4.51 -4.51
CA GLY A 24 -11.11 3.29 -5.22
C GLY A 24 -10.59 3.25 -6.67
N THR A 25 -9.59 4.07 -7.00
CA THR A 25 -8.96 4.09 -8.31
C THR A 25 -8.10 2.83 -8.48
N PRO A 26 -8.16 2.11 -9.62
CA PRO A 26 -7.23 1.03 -9.91
C PRO A 26 -5.79 1.55 -9.97
N ILE A 27 -4.85 0.82 -9.37
CA ILE A 27 -3.46 1.29 -9.20
C ILE A 27 -2.51 0.34 -9.90
N VAL A 28 -1.55 0.92 -10.63
CA VAL A 28 -0.35 0.23 -11.11
C VAL A 28 0.85 0.81 -10.38
N SER A 29 1.70 -0.03 -9.80
CA SER A 29 2.91 0.37 -9.09
C SER A 29 4.10 -0.47 -9.53
N ASP A 30 5.29 0.11 -9.55
CA ASP A 30 6.53 -0.66 -9.57
C ASP A 30 6.72 -1.42 -8.24
N PRO A 31 7.52 -2.50 -8.21
CA PRO A 31 7.81 -3.20 -6.96
C PRO A 31 8.75 -2.39 -6.06
N TRP A 32 8.45 -2.40 -4.76
CA TRP A 32 9.29 -1.86 -3.70
C TRP A 32 9.00 -2.57 -2.37
N ARG A 33 9.96 -2.54 -1.45
CA ARG A 33 9.91 -3.27 -0.17
C ARG A 33 8.81 -2.72 0.74
N GLY A 34 7.85 -3.56 1.13
CA GLY A 34 6.70 -3.19 1.96
C GLY A 34 5.42 -2.86 1.18
N LEU A 35 5.42 -2.96 -0.15
CA LEU A 35 4.21 -2.77 -0.96
C LEU A 35 3.13 -3.81 -0.59
N SER A 36 3.48 -5.09 -0.55
CA SER A 36 2.52 -6.18 -0.21
C SER A 36 1.98 -6.10 1.22
N ASP A 37 2.73 -5.51 2.15
CA ASP A 37 2.27 -5.29 3.53
C ASP A 37 1.18 -4.20 3.59
N LEU A 38 1.32 -3.19 2.72
CA LEU A 38 0.41 -2.07 2.60
C LEU A 38 -0.87 -2.46 1.85
N LEU A 39 -0.68 -3.03 0.66
CA LEU A 39 -1.69 -3.39 -0.31
C LEU A 39 -1.35 -4.80 -0.85
N PRO A 40 -2.14 -5.82 -0.48
CA PRO A 40 -1.92 -7.20 -0.96
C PRO A 40 -2.06 -7.31 -2.48
N GLU A 41 -1.61 -8.44 -3.04
CA GLU A 41 -1.57 -8.67 -4.50
C GLU A 41 -2.94 -8.57 -5.20
N ASP A 42 -4.04 -8.74 -4.46
CA ASP A 42 -5.43 -8.62 -4.97
C ASP A 42 -5.97 -7.18 -4.98
N SER A 43 -5.13 -6.19 -4.66
CA SER A 43 -5.55 -4.79 -4.49
C SER A 43 -4.84 -3.79 -5.40
N LEU A 44 -3.85 -4.22 -6.19
CA LEU A 44 -3.22 -3.42 -7.25
C LEU A 44 -2.53 -4.32 -8.28
N VAL A 45 -2.04 -3.74 -9.38
CA VAL A 45 -1.12 -4.42 -10.31
C VAL A 45 0.32 -4.01 -10.03
N VAL A 46 1.19 -4.99 -9.76
CA VAL A 46 2.63 -4.78 -9.70
C VAL A 46 3.23 -4.92 -11.09
N ALA A 47 3.91 -3.88 -11.56
CA ALA A 47 4.54 -3.83 -12.87
C ALA A 47 6.07 -3.79 -12.76
N HIS A 48 6.74 -4.78 -13.34
CA HIS A 48 8.20 -4.89 -13.45
C HIS A 48 8.75 -4.25 -14.72
N GLY A 49 7.88 -3.91 -15.68
CA GLY A 49 8.26 -3.24 -16.91
C GLY A 49 7.06 -2.79 -17.74
N THR A 50 7.34 -2.27 -18.94
CA THR A 50 6.34 -1.71 -19.86
C THR A 50 5.23 -2.70 -20.21
N GLU A 51 5.59 -3.96 -20.50
CA GLU A 51 4.61 -4.99 -20.87
C GLU A 51 3.58 -5.25 -19.76
N ASP A 52 3.98 -5.18 -18.50
CA ASP A 52 3.06 -5.36 -17.37
C ASP A 52 2.09 -4.18 -17.26
N VAL A 53 2.56 -2.97 -17.54
CA VAL A 53 1.71 -1.77 -17.60
C VAL A 53 0.71 -1.88 -18.75
N LEU A 54 1.14 -2.33 -19.94
CA LEU A 54 0.24 -2.53 -21.07
C LEU A 54 -0.82 -3.58 -20.77
N ARG A 55 -0.45 -4.70 -20.12
CA ARG A 55 -1.42 -5.71 -19.66
C ARG A 55 -2.39 -5.15 -18.62
N ALA A 56 -1.91 -4.31 -17.69
CA ALA A 56 -2.76 -3.65 -16.71
C ALA A 56 -3.79 -2.71 -17.37
N LEU A 57 -3.37 -1.95 -18.39
CA LEU A 57 -4.24 -1.07 -19.17
C LEU A 57 -5.28 -1.82 -20.01
N ALA A 58 -4.98 -3.06 -20.39
CA ALA A 58 -5.89 -3.93 -21.15
C ALA A 58 -6.84 -4.76 -20.26
N LEU A 59 -6.78 -4.62 -18.92
CA LEU A 59 -7.67 -5.34 -18.02
C LEU A 59 -9.14 -4.99 -18.31
N PRO A 60 -10.05 -5.97 -18.27
CA PRO A 60 -11.48 -5.68 -18.31
C PRO A 60 -11.86 -4.73 -17.17
N GLU A 61 -12.71 -3.75 -17.47
CA GLU A 61 -13.09 -2.69 -16.52
C GLU A 61 -13.56 -3.27 -15.17
N GLY A 62 -14.36 -4.33 -15.19
CA GLY A 62 -14.84 -5.00 -13.97
C GLY A 62 -13.71 -5.51 -13.06
N GLN A 63 -12.62 -6.04 -13.64
CA GLN A 63 -11.44 -6.51 -12.91
C GLN A 63 -10.64 -5.33 -12.36
N ALA A 64 -10.42 -4.29 -13.17
CA ALA A 64 -9.74 -3.07 -12.72
C ALA A 64 -10.48 -2.44 -11.53
N LEU A 65 -11.80 -2.30 -11.62
CA LEU A 65 -12.63 -1.76 -10.54
C LEU A 65 -12.62 -2.67 -9.29
N ALA A 66 -12.48 -3.99 -9.45
CA ALA A 66 -12.36 -4.90 -8.31
C ALA A 66 -11.07 -4.65 -7.52
N LEU A 67 -9.93 -4.46 -8.20
CA LEU A 67 -8.66 -4.09 -7.57
C LEU A 67 -8.80 -2.76 -6.81
N GLY A 68 -9.39 -1.73 -7.45
CA GLY A 68 -9.63 -0.44 -6.81
C GLY A 68 -10.48 -0.53 -5.54
N ARG A 69 -11.56 -1.34 -5.56
CA ARG A 69 -12.40 -1.60 -4.38
C ARG A 69 -11.64 -2.32 -3.27
N ALA A 70 -10.81 -3.30 -3.60
CA ALA A 70 -9.97 -4.00 -2.63
C ALA A 70 -8.97 -3.05 -1.96
N ALA A 71 -8.26 -2.23 -2.75
CA ALA A 71 -7.36 -1.20 -2.23
C ALA A 71 -8.07 -0.20 -1.32
N ARG A 72 -9.26 0.28 -1.71
CA ARG A 72 -10.08 1.17 -0.88
C ARG A 72 -10.42 0.55 0.46
N THR A 73 -10.91 -0.69 0.43
CA THR A 73 -11.29 -1.43 1.64
C THR A 73 -10.11 -1.54 2.59
N ARG A 74 -8.94 -1.90 2.07
CA ARG A 74 -7.70 -2.02 2.85
C ARG A 74 -7.28 -0.69 3.47
N VAL A 75 -7.21 0.37 2.67
CA VAL A 75 -6.74 1.68 3.13
C VAL A 75 -7.67 2.31 4.14
N LEU A 76 -8.99 2.28 3.93
CA LEU A 76 -9.95 2.83 4.89
C LEU A 76 -9.97 2.05 6.21
N ALA A 77 -9.72 0.75 6.18
CA ALA A 77 -9.69 -0.07 7.40
C ALA A 77 -8.40 0.11 8.22
N ARG A 78 -7.26 0.38 7.57
CA ARG A 78 -5.94 0.26 8.22
C ARG A 78 -5.07 1.49 8.14
N HIS A 79 -5.20 2.32 7.12
CA HIS A 79 -4.26 3.39 6.80
C HIS A 79 -4.84 4.80 6.91
N THR A 80 -5.96 4.95 7.64
CA THR A 80 -6.43 6.27 8.07
C THR A 80 -5.58 6.81 9.22
N GLY A 81 -5.58 8.13 9.42
CA GLY A 81 -4.88 8.76 10.55
C GLY A 81 -5.31 8.16 11.89
N LEU A 82 -6.61 7.91 12.08
CA LEU A 82 -7.14 7.28 13.30
C LEU A 82 -6.66 5.82 13.46
N ALA A 83 -6.59 5.04 12.39
CA ALA A 83 -6.10 3.67 12.45
C ALA A 83 -4.60 3.62 12.80
N ARG A 84 -3.78 4.48 12.20
CA ARG A 84 -2.34 4.59 12.48
C ARG A 84 -2.06 5.16 13.88
N ALA A 85 -2.82 6.15 14.33
CA ALA A 85 -2.70 6.69 15.69
C ALA A 85 -3.01 5.62 16.75
N ARG A 86 -4.05 4.80 16.52
CA ARG A 86 -4.36 3.67 17.40
C ARG A 86 -3.21 2.66 17.40
N GLU A 87 -2.71 2.26 16.25
CA GLU A 87 -1.57 1.34 16.13
C GLU A 87 -0.34 1.84 16.89
N LEU A 88 0.05 3.10 16.69
CA LEU A 88 1.14 3.72 17.43
C LEU A 88 0.90 3.68 18.94
N ALA A 89 -0.29 4.08 19.39
CA ALA A 89 -0.65 4.03 20.80
C ALA A 89 -0.60 2.60 21.36
N ARG A 90 -0.87 1.56 20.55
CA ARG A 90 -0.71 0.16 20.99
C ARG A 90 0.75 -0.20 21.17
N ALA A 91 1.60 0.13 20.20
CA ALA A 91 3.03 -0.20 20.18
C ALA A 91 3.83 0.51 21.29
N LEU A 92 3.36 1.65 21.78
CA LEU A 92 3.98 2.39 22.88
C LEU A 92 3.53 1.90 24.27
N ARG A 93 2.64 0.91 24.37
CA ARG A 93 2.21 0.41 25.68
C ARG A 93 3.30 -0.46 26.31
N PRO A 94 3.48 -0.40 27.65
CA PRO A 94 4.59 -1.06 28.35
C PRO A 94 4.73 -2.58 28.17
N GLN A 95 3.73 -3.26 27.62
CA GLN A 95 3.76 -4.71 27.37
C GLN A 95 4.73 -5.13 26.25
N ASP A 96 5.11 -4.23 25.34
CA ASP A 96 5.97 -4.55 24.17
C ASP A 96 7.46 -4.15 24.36
N LEU A 97 7.82 -3.51 25.48
CA LEU A 97 9.20 -3.09 25.77
C LEU A 97 10.03 -4.16 26.53
N ALA A 98 9.37 -5.21 27.05
CA ALA A 98 10.02 -6.23 27.86
C ALA A 98 10.68 -7.37 27.04
N ALA A 99 10.48 -7.42 25.73
CA ALA A 99 10.95 -8.52 24.87
C ALA A 99 12.24 -8.24 24.07
N THR A 100 12.79 -7.02 24.13
CA THR A 100 13.99 -6.65 23.33
C THR A 100 15.27 -6.58 24.17
N GLY A 101 15.30 -7.24 25.33
CA GLY A 101 16.45 -7.22 26.24
C GLY A 101 16.74 -8.59 26.83
N THR A 102 17.30 -9.51 26.04
CA THR A 102 18.21 -10.57 26.49
C THR A 102 19.11 -10.95 25.32
#